data_AF-A0A645F7X2-F1
#
_entry.id   AF-A0A645F7X2-F1
#
_cell.length_a   1.000
_cell.length_b   1.000
_cell.length_c   1.000
_cell.angle_alpha   90.00
_cell.angle_beta   90.00
_cell.angle_gamma   90.00
#
_symmetry.space_group_name_H-M   'P 1'
#
loop_
_entity.id
_entity.type
_entity.pdbx_description
1 polymer ?
#
loop_
_entity_poly.entity_id
_entity_poly.type
_entity_poly.pdbx_seq_one_letter_code
_entity_poly.pdbx_strand_id
1 'polypeptide(L)'
;MICFSGFLGLISFLNGRIVYSYFNDISFCTLNGKIIADGKCRRIRGRVISFTKELCDSNVITVDIENGEDIGYAELTGKFIDIENDKIRNAFYEIKSASRSTDGKWTLGIGDVTFIRGLSDIYHPEKGYIYDICENAGFTIPLSCESVYIS
;
A
#
# COMPACT_ATOMS: atom_id res chain seq x y z
N MET A 1 26.74 17.07 0.40
CA MET A 1 26.63 15.66 -0.04
C MET A 1 25.25 15.13 0.32
N ILE A 2 24.59 14.48 -0.63
CA ILE A 2 23.32 13.79 -0.40
C ILE A 2 23.58 12.29 -0.32
N CYS A 3 22.97 11.61 0.66
CA CYS A 3 22.93 10.15 0.71
C CYS A 3 21.46 9.73 0.71
N PHE A 4 21.06 8.92 -0.26
CA PHE A 4 19.67 8.56 -0.50
C PHE A 4 19.55 7.05 -0.74
N SER A 5 18.55 6.42 -0.12
CA SER A 5 18.13 5.06 -0.42
C SER A 5 16.61 4.97 -0.34
N GLY A 6 15.98 4.59 -1.45
CA GLY A 6 14.53 4.57 -1.59
C GLY A 6 14.11 4.58 -3.05
N PHE A 7 12.83 4.86 -3.29
CA PHE A 7 12.27 4.96 -4.63
C PHE A 7 12.31 6.39 -5.18
N LEU A 8 11.67 7.34 -4.48
CA LEU A 8 11.59 8.74 -4.93
C LEU A 8 11.76 9.73 -3.78
N GLY A 9 12.50 10.81 -4.05
CA GLY A 9 12.64 11.95 -3.16
C GLY A 9 12.68 13.27 -3.94
N LEU A 10 11.91 14.25 -3.48
CA LEU A 10 11.89 15.62 -3.96
C LEU A 10 12.23 16.54 -2.78
N ILE A 11 13.21 17.42 -2.95
CA ILE A 11 13.59 18.41 -1.93
C ILE A 11 13.71 19.75 -2.63
N SER A 12 12.98 20.76 -2.17
CA SER A 12 13.06 22.12 -2.70
C SER A 12 13.78 23.04 -1.72
N PHE A 13 14.58 23.94 -2.31
CA PHE A 13 15.39 24.90 -1.56
C PHE A 13 14.99 26.32 -1.90
N LEU A 14 14.98 27.20 -0.89
CA LEU A 14 14.92 28.64 -1.03
C LEU A 14 16.02 29.26 -0.15
N ASN A 15 16.88 30.09 -0.73
CA ASN A 15 17.99 30.75 -0.01
C ASN A 15 18.86 29.76 0.79
N GLY A 16 19.13 28.58 0.22
CA GLY A 16 19.92 27.52 0.85
C GLY A 16 19.23 26.75 1.98
N ARG A 17 17.95 27.03 2.28
CA ARG A 17 17.14 26.31 3.26
C ARG A 17 16.14 25.40 2.56
N ILE A 18 15.89 24.22 3.14
CA ILE A 18 14.82 23.35 2.69
C ILE A 18 13.48 24.02 3.01
N VAL A 19 12.62 24.19 2.01
CA VAL A 19 11.26 24.71 2.15
C VAL A 19 10.20 23.66 1.91
N TYR A 20 10.58 22.55 1.27
CA TYR A 20 9.67 21.46 0.96
C TYR A 20 10.42 20.14 0.81
N SER A 21 9.82 19.05 1.27
CA SER A 21 10.25 17.70 0.90
C SER A 21 9.07 16.77 0.68
N TYR A 22 9.20 15.88 -0.30
CA TYR A 22 8.32 14.76 -0.53
C TYR A 22 9.14 13.49 -0.74
N PHE A 23 8.73 12.40 -0.12
CA PHE A 23 9.35 11.09 -0.29
C PHE A 23 8.28 10.04 -0.54
N ASN A 24 8.58 9.08 -1.40
CA ASN A 24 7.78 7.88 -1.61
C ASN A 24 8.69 6.66 -1.49
N ASP A 25 8.32 5.73 -0.62
CA ASP A 25 9.04 4.48 -0.35
C ASP A 25 10.54 4.72 -0.09
N ILE A 26 10.80 5.47 0.99
CA ILE A 26 12.17 5.85 1.37
C ILE A 26 12.66 5.03 2.56
N SER A 27 13.91 4.58 2.49
CA SER A 27 14.62 3.97 3.62
C SER A 27 15.40 5.02 4.41
N PHE A 28 16.13 5.91 3.74
CA PHE A 28 16.75 7.08 4.38
C PHE A 28 17.10 8.17 3.37
N CYS A 29 17.17 9.41 3.86
CA CYS A 29 17.80 10.53 3.16
C CYS A 29 18.59 11.39 4.14
N THR A 30 19.85 11.69 3.83
CA THR A 30 20.63 12.70 4.53
C THR A 30 21.16 13.76 3.57
N LEU A 31 21.23 15.00 4.05
CA LEU A 31 21.79 16.13 3.32
C LEU A 31 22.81 16.83 4.20
N ASN A 32 24.06 16.84 3.76
CA ASN A 32 25.19 17.44 4.50
C ASN A 32 25.29 16.89 5.94
N GLY A 33 25.04 15.61 6.12
CA GLY A 33 25.05 14.93 7.43
C GLY A 33 23.78 15.10 8.27
N LYS A 34 22.82 15.94 7.85
CA LYS A 34 21.52 16.07 8.53
C LYS A 34 20.54 15.03 8.00
N ILE A 35 19.86 14.32 8.89
CA ILE A 35 18.76 13.40 8.53
C ILE A 35 17.57 14.23 8.05
N ILE A 36 17.12 13.93 6.83
CA ILE A 36 15.92 14.52 6.22
C ILE A 36 14.77 13.51 6.27
N ALA A 37 15.06 12.22 6.10
CA ALA A 37 14.11 11.12 6.26
C ALA A 37 14.78 9.90 6.88
N ASP A 38 14.06 9.20 7.77
CA ASP A 38 14.54 8.12 8.63
C ASP A 38 13.81 6.78 8.40
N GLY A 39 13.14 6.62 7.25
CA GLY A 39 12.51 5.36 6.87
C GLY A 39 11.07 5.19 7.33
N LYS A 40 10.48 6.18 8.00
CA LYS A 40 9.05 6.17 8.39
C LYS A 40 8.07 5.98 7.22
N CYS A 41 8.51 6.32 6.01
CA CYS A 41 7.68 6.29 4.80
C CYS A 41 8.15 5.17 3.87
N ARG A 42 8.75 4.11 4.42
CA ARG A 42 9.11 2.89 3.68
C ARG A 42 7.85 2.14 3.26
N ARG A 43 7.91 1.39 2.17
CA ARG A 43 6.81 0.51 1.80
C ARG A 43 6.54 -0.54 2.88
N ILE A 44 5.27 -0.88 3.04
CA ILE A 44 4.80 -2.01 3.84
C ILE A 44 4.75 -3.23 2.92
N ARG A 45 5.11 -4.41 3.45
CA ARG A 45 4.98 -5.70 2.79
C ARG A 45 4.17 -6.67 3.64
N GLY A 46 3.63 -7.69 2.99
CA GLY A 46 2.89 -8.72 3.68
C GLY A 46 2.28 -9.74 2.73
N ARG A 47 1.32 -10.50 3.25
CA ARG A 47 0.57 -11.49 2.48
C ARG A 47 -0.94 -11.30 2.59
N VAL A 48 -1.64 -11.60 1.50
CA VAL A 48 -3.09 -11.71 1.48
C VAL A 48 -3.51 -12.97 2.23
N ILE A 49 -4.41 -12.82 3.21
CA ILE A 49 -4.98 -13.94 3.97
C ILE A 49 -6.31 -14.37 3.37
N SER A 50 -7.17 -13.40 3.05
CA SER A 50 -8.47 -13.65 2.42
C SER A 50 -8.98 -12.37 1.78
N PHE A 51 -10.00 -12.49 0.94
CA PHE A 51 -10.66 -11.35 0.30
C PHE A 51 -12.11 -11.70 -0.05
N THR A 52 -12.93 -10.71 -0.36
CA THR A 52 -14.32 -10.92 -0.78
C THR A 52 -14.38 -11.71 -2.10
N LYS A 53 -14.98 -12.91 -2.07
CA LYS A 53 -15.10 -13.78 -3.25
C LYS A 53 -16.41 -13.62 -4.02
N GLU A 54 -17.37 -12.92 -3.44
CA GLU A 54 -18.72 -12.72 -4.00
C GLU A 54 -18.87 -11.30 -4.56
N LEU A 55 -19.88 -11.09 -5.40
CA LEU A 55 -20.25 -9.75 -5.85
C LEU A 55 -20.93 -8.99 -4.71
N CYS A 56 -20.28 -7.92 -4.25
CA CYS A 56 -20.77 -7.07 -3.16
C CYS A 56 -20.37 -5.62 -3.40
N ASP A 57 -21.14 -4.69 -2.84
CA ASP A 57 -20.86 -3.24 -2.89
C ASP A 57 -19.75 -2.81 -1.92
N SER A 58 -19.35 -3.71 -1.00
CA SER A 58 -18.29 -3.46 -0.02
C SER A 58 -17.35 -4.66 0.06
N ASN A 59 -16.20 -4.50 -0.59
CA ASN A 59 -15.17 -5.50 -0.71
C ASN A 59 -14.04 -5.23 0.27
N VAL A 60 -13.48 -6.30 0.83
CA VAL A 60 -12.38 -6.23 1.79
C VAL A 60 -11.26 -7.19 1.42
N ILE A 61 -10.05 -6.86 1.87
CA ILE A 61 -8.88 -7.73 1.84
C ILE A 61 -8.37 -7.87 3.26
N THR A 62 -8.30 -9.10 3.75
CA THR A 62 -7.60 -9.41 5.01
C THR A 62 -6.14 -9.68 4.68
N VAL A 63 -5.25 -9.00 5.36
CA VAL A 63 -3.80 -9.11 5.15
C VAL A 63 -3.06 -9.35 6.46
N ASP A 64 -1.92 -10.02 6.34
CA ASP A 64 -0.92 -10.12 7.38
C ASP A 64 0.31 -9.31 6.97
N ILE A 65 0.69 -8.34 7.82
CA ILE A 65 1.78 -7.41 7.55
C ILE A 65 3.08 -7.98 8.13
N GLU A 66 4.12 -8.05 7.31
CA GLU A 66 5.45 -8.48 7.76
C GLU A 66 6.01 -7.50 8.79
N ASN A 67 6.56 -8.03 9.89
CA ASN A 67 7.34 -7.31 10.89
C ASN A 67 6.63 -6.21 11.70
N GLY A 68 5.34 -6.37 12.00
CA GLY A 68 4.70 -5.73 13.16
C GLY A 68 4.96 -4.23 13.31
N GLU A 69 5.12 -3.52 12.19
CA GLU A 69 5.39 -2.09 12.21
C GLU A 69 4.24 -1.39 12.96
N ASP A 70 4.59 -0.40 13.78
CA ASP A 70 3.61 0.40 14.51
C ASP A 70 2.95 1.38 13.52
N ILE A 71 2.11 0.82 12.64
CA ILE A 71 1.40 1.52 11.58
C ILE A 71 0.05 1.97 12.14
N GLY A 72 -0.21 3.27 12.13
CA GLY A 72 -1.52 3.81 12.46
C GLY A 72 -2.56 3.58 11.33
N TYR A 73 -3.84 3.44 11.70
CA TYR A 73 -4.96 3.32 10.74
C TYR A 73 -4.97 4.44 9.67
N ALA A 74 -4.63 5.66 10.10
CA ALA A 74 -4.59 6.84 9.24
C ALA A 74 -3.48 6.78 8.17
N GLU A 75 -2.47 5.93 8.35
CA GLU A 75 -1.35 5.81 7.42
C GLU A 75 -1.69 4.95 6.21
N LEU A 76 -2.66 4.04 6.34
CA LEU A 76 -3.11 3.14 5.28
C LEU A 76 -4.28 3.70 4.47
N THR A 77 -5.16 4.47 5.10
CA THR A 77 -6.35 5.01 4.43
C THR A 77 -5.97 6.02 3.34
N GLY A 78 -6.53 5.87 2.14
CA GLY A 78 -6.18 6.65 0.96
C GLY A 78 -4.87 6.22 0.28
N LYS A 79 -4.18 5.20 0.80
CA LYS A 79 -3.06 4.55 0.10
C LYS A 79 -3.57 3.47 -0.83
N PHE A 80 -2.66 2.91 -1.61
CA PHE A 80 -2.96 1.83 -2.53
C PHE A 80 -2.17 0.57 -2.15
N ILE A 81 -2.82 -0.57 -2.27
CA ILE A 81 -2.20 -1.89 -2.15
C ILE A 81 -1.94 -2.45 -3.55
N ASP A 82 -0.69 -2.83 -3.80
CA ASP A 82 -0.23 -3.56 -4.99
C ASP A 82 -0.07 -5.03 -4.64
N ILE A 83 -0.88 -5.90 -5.23
CA ILE A 83 -0.90 -7.33 -4.92
C ILE A 83 -0.30 -8.11 -6.09
N GLU A 84 0.62 -9.01 -5.80
CA GLU A 84 1.23 -9.88 -6.80
C GLU A 84 0.16 -10.75 -7.47
N ASN A 85 0.15 -10.74 -8.80
CA ASN A 85 -0.73 -11.58 -9.60
C ASN A 85 -0.08 -12.02 -10.93
N ASP A 86 -0.86 -12.65 -11.80
CA ASP A 86 -0.43 -13.15 -13.11
C ASP A 86 -0.24 -12.05 -14.19
N LYS A 87 -0.39 -10.77 -13.82
CA LYS A 87 -0.21 -9.59 -14.68
C LYS A 87 -1.18 -9.48 -15.87
N ILE A 88 -2.26 -10.28 -15.90
CA ILE A 88 -3.31 -10.14 -16.93
C ILE A 88 -4.13 -8.87 -16.71
N ARG A 89 -4.34 -8.48 -15.45
CA ARG A 89 -4.92 -7.20 -15.03
C ARG A 89 -4.16 -6.64 -13.83
N ASN A 90 -4.30 -5.34 -13.59
CA ASN A 90 -3.71 -4.70 -12.42
C ASN A 90 -4.44 -5.13 -11.15
N ALA A 91 -3.70 -5.60 -10.15
CA ALA A 91 -4.22 -5.86 -8.82
C ALA A 91 -3.84 -4.73 -7.86
N PHE A 92 -4.20 -3.51 -8.25
CA PHE A 92 -3.89 -2.28 -7.54
C PHE A 92 -5.18 -1.62 -7.05
N TYR A 93 -5.32 -1.50 -5.74
CA TYR A 93 -6.59 -1.10 -5.11
C TYR A 93 -6.39 0.01 -4.09
N GLU A 94 -7.30 0.98 -4.05
CA GLU A 94 -7.28 2.03 -3.02
C GLU A 94 -7.86 1.49 -1.71
N ILE A 95 -7.17 1.75 -0.60
CA ILE A 95 -7.60 1.42 0.74
C ILE A 95 -8.53 2.53 1.24
N LYS A 96 -9.83 2.28 1.21
CA LYS A 96 -10.87 3.21 1.69
C LYS A 96 -11.02 3.21 3.20
N SER A 97 -10.67 2.10 3.86
CA SER A 97 -10.64 1.98 5.32
C SER A 97 -9.65 0.91 5.75
N ALA A 98 -9.15 1.01 6.96
CA ALA A 98 -8.30 -0.01 7.56
C ALA A 98 -8.71 -0.25 9.01
N SER A 99 -8.79 -1.51 9.42
CA SER A 99 -9.02 -1.91 10.80
C SER A 99 -8.12 -3.10 11.15
N ARG A 100 -7.78 -3.25 12.43
CA ARG A 100 -6.90 -4.29 12.93
C ARG A 100 -7.68 -5.16 13.89
N SER A 101 -7.72 -6.46 13.62
CA SER A 101 -8.36 -7.43 14.49
C SER A 101 -7.48 -7.74 15.70
N THR A 102 -8.08 -8.36 16.71
CA THR A 102 -7.40 -8.73 17.96
C THR A 102 -6.30 -9.76 17.77
N ASP A 103 -6.33 -10.53 16.68
CA ASP A 103 -5.28 -11.47 16.27
C ASP A 103 -4.13 -10.79 15.50
N GLY A 104 -4.16 -9.46 15.36
CA GLY A 104 -3.09 -8.66 14.77
C GLY A 104 -3.17 -8.48 13.25
N LYS A 105 -4.10 -9.16 12.57
CA LYS A 105 -4.34 -9.03 11.12
C LYS A 105 -5.04 -7.71 10.79
N TRP A 106 -4.89 -7.29 9.54
CA TRP A 106 -5.51 -6.07 9.04
C TRP A 106 -6.62 -6.40 8.05
N THR A 107 -7.75 -5.73 8.19
CA THR A 107 -8.83 -5.73 7.20
C THR A 107 -8.82 -4.39 6.49
N LEU A 108 -8.59 -4.43 5.18
CA LEU A 108 -8.55 -3.26 4.30
C LEU A 108 -9.85 -3.22 3.50
N GLY A 109 -10.63 -2.15 3.68
CA GLY A 109 -11.82 -1.90 2.88
C GLY A 109 -11.44 -1.29 1.53
N ILE A 110 -11.89 -1.90 0.43
CA ILE A 110 -11.61 -1.49 -0.95
C ILE A 110 -12.83 -0.82 -1.60
N GLY A 111 -14.02 -0.98 -1.01
CA GLY A 111 -15.26 -0.37 -1.51
C GLY A 111 -15.94 -1.24 -2.57
N ASP A 112 -16.45 -0.62 -3.62
CA ASP A 112 -17.29 -1.24 -4.65
C ASP A 112 -16.52 -1.94 -5.78
N VAL A 113 -15.18 -1.97 -5.70
CA VAL A 113 -14.33 -2.66 -6.67
C VAL A 113 -14.28 -4.16 -6.37
N THR A 114 -14.71 -4.97 -7.34
CA THR A 114 -14.64 -6.43 -7.25
C THR A 114 -13.25 -6.97 -7.58
N PHE A 115 -12.89 -8.10 -6.96
CA PHE A 115 -11.70 -8.88 -7.32
C PHE A 115 -11.98 -9.93 -8.39
N ILE A 116 -13.22 -10.06 -8.87
CA ILE A 116 -13.62 -11.02 -9.87
C ILE A 116 -13.20 -10.54 -11.26
N ARG A 117 -12.35 -11.31 -11.92
CA ARG A 117 -11.92 -11.09 -13.30
C ARG A 117 -12.95 -11.58 -14.31
N GLY A 118 -13.62 -12.68 -13.99
CA GLY A 118 -14.62 -13.31 -14.86
C GLY A 118 -15.11 -14.65 -14.29
N LEU A 119 -15.96 -15.32 -15.04
CA LEU A 119 -16.40 -16.69 -14.72
C LEU A 119 -15.29 -17.69 -15.02
N SER A 120 -15.19 -18.73 -14.20
CA SER A 120 -14.29 -19.86 -14.48
C SER A 120 -14.75 -20.67 -15.70
N ASP A 121 -16.07 -20.72 -15.93
CA ASP A 121 -16.71 -21.34 -17.09
C ASP A 121 -17.94 -20.51 -17.49
N ILE A 122 -17.94 -19.98 -18.71
CA ILE A 122 -19.02 -19.12 -19.22
C ILE A 122 -20.34 -19.87 -19.43
N TYR A 123 -20.30 -21.20 -19.58
CA TYR A 123 -21.49 -22.04 -19.75
C TYR A 123 -21.99 -22.63 -18.42
N HIS A 124 -21.17 -22.53 -17.37
CA HIS A 124 -21.42 -23.12 -16.05
C HIS A 124 -21.05 -22.13 -14.93
N PRO A 125 -21.83 -21.05 -14.70
CA PRO A 125 -21.53 -20.03 -13.70
C PRO A 125 -21.39 -20.57 -12.27
N GLU A 126 -22.04 -21.70 -11.95
CA GLU A 126 -21.94 -22.40 -10.67
C GLU A 126 -20.52 -22.89 -10.35
N LYS A 127 -19.64 -22.98 -11.34
CA LYS A 127 -18.21 -23.31 -11.15
C LYS A 127 -17.40 -22.14 -10.58
N GLY A 128 -18.01 -20.99 -10.36
CA GLY A 128 -17.42 -19.85 -9.65
C GLY A 128 -16.63 -18.90 -10.54
N TYR A 129 -15.69 -18.19 -9.93
CA TYR A 129 -15.00 -17.04 -10.52
C TYR A 129 -13.50 -17.24 -10.65
N ILE A 130 -12.91 -16.52 -11.61
CA ILE A 130 -11.48 -16.23 -11.70
C ILE A 130 -11.26 -14.89 -11.02
N TYR A 131 -10.22 -14.78 -10.21
CA TYR A 131 -9.92 -13.56 -9.44
C TYR A 131 -8.65 -12.87 -9.91
N ASP A 132 -8.56 -11.57 -9.68
CA ASP A 132 -7.38 -10.75 -9.93
C ASP A 132 -6.29 -10.91 -8.86
N ILE A 133 -6.64 -11.48 -7.71
CA ILE A 133 -5.75 -11.73 -6.58
C ILE A 133 -5.94 -13.16 -6.05
N CYS A 134 -4.96 -13.67 -5.31
CA CYS A 134 -5.04 -14.96 -4.64
C CYS A 134 -4.61 -14.88 -3.17
N GLU A 135 -5.09 -15.83 -2.38
CA GLU A 135 -4.61 -16.01 -1.01
C GLU A 135 -3.11 -16.38 -1.03
N ASN A 136 -2.38 -15.93 -0.01
CA ASN A 136 -0.92 -16.00 0.11
C ASN A 136 -0.12 -15.19 -0.93
N ALA A 137 -0.76 -14.44 -1.83
CA ALA A 137 -0.07 -13.48 -2.67
C ALA A 137 0.71 -12.48 -1.81
N GLY A 138 1.93 -12.16 -2.23
CA GLY A 138 2.66 -11.03 -1.68
C GLY A 138 1.96 -9.72 -2.03
N PHE A 139 2.08 -8.72 -1.17
CA PHE A 139 1.65 -7.37 -1.50
C PHE A 139 2.66 -6.32 -1.06
N THR A 140 2.53 -5.13 -1.62
CA THR A 140 3.27 -3.93 -1.25
C THR A 140 2.31 -2.75 -1.11
N ILE A 141 2.46 -1.95 -0.05
CA ILE A 141 1.80 -0.64 0.09
C ILE A 141 2.91 0.41 0.13
N PRO A 142 3.15 1.18 -0.96
CA PRO A 142 4.13 2.25 -0.94
C PRO A 142 3.62 3.41 -0.08
N LEU A 143 4.39 3.77 0.94
CA LEU A 143 4.09 4.92 1.78
C LEU A 143 4.75 6.19 1.24
N SER A 144 4.19 7.32 1.61
CA SER A 144 4.71 8.63 1.25
C SER A 144 4.64 9.58 2.43
N CYS A 145 5.62 10.49 2.52
CA CYS A 145 5.57 11.59 3.45
C CYS A 145 5.92 12.90 2.77
N GLU A 146 5.28 13.94 3.24
CA GLU A 146 5.40 15.29 2.74
C GLU A 146 5.63 16.23 3.91
N SER A 147 6.46 17.25 3.73
CA SER A 147 6.75 18.25 4.74
C SER A 147 6.96 19.60 4.07
N VAL A 148 6.19 20.59 4.52
CA VAL A 148 6.34 22.00 4.15
C VAL A 148 7.05 22.70 5.30
N TYR A 149 8.18 23.33 5.02
CA TYR A 149 8.95 24.07 6.01
C TYR A 149 8.70 25.56 5.76
N ILE A 150 7.71 26.10 6.48
CA ILE A 150 7.39 27.53 6.43
C ILE A 150 8.52 28.28 7.15
N SER A 151 9.10 29.26 6.46
CA SER A 151 10.13 30.17 6.96
C SER A 151 9.56 31.32 7.76
#